data_AF-A0A6P7WUE3-F1
#
_entry.id   AF-A0A6P7WUE3-F1
#
_cell.length_a   1.000
_cell.length_b   1.000
_cell.length_c   1.000
_cell.angle_alpha   90.00
_cell.angle_beta   90.00
_cell.angle_gamma   90.00
#
_symmetry.space_group_name_H-M   'P 1'
#
loop_
_entity.id
_entity.type
_entity.pdbx_description
1 polymer ?
#
loop_
_entity_poly.entity_id
_entity_poly.type
_entity_poly.pdbx_seq_one_letter_code
_entity_poly.pdbx_strand_id
1 'polypeptide(L)'
;MASVFIKALWLLLVADLYSCVVVNDGDFSFPLNDVKKLQKMMSVNVMDDSPQRAVEAEYSLVCANNDLPEVFKPVCLSPDSRNVFKRMAQIPTDICEICAHAACGGC
;
A
#
# COMPACT_ATOMS: atom_id res chain seq x y z
N MET A 1 7.13 -33.57 -24.21
CA MET A 1 8.04 -32.86 -23.27
C MET A 1 7.84 -31.35 -23.31
N ALA A 2 7.94 -30.67 -24.46
CA ALA A 2 7.78 -29.19 -24.56
C ALA A 2 6.45 -28.64 -23.99
N SER A 3 5.33 -29.34 -24.18
CA SER A 3 4.02 -28.91 -23.64
C SER A 3 3.96 -28.86 -22.11
N VAL A 4 4.72 -29.71 -21.42
CA VAL A 4 4.77 -29.74 -19.95
C VAL A 4 5.58 -28.56 -19.41
N PHE A 5 6.71 -28.25 -20.05
CA PHE A 5 7.52 -27.09 -19.69
C PHE A 5 6.80 -25.77 -19.91
N ILE A 6 6.02 -25.63 -20.99
CA ILE A 6 5.22 -24.42 -21.25
C ILE A 6 4.16 -24.24 -20.16
N LYS A 7 3.46 -25.31 -19.76
CA LYS A 7 2.46 -25.25 -18.69
C LYS A 7 3.09 -24.93 -17.33
N ALA A 8 4.24 -25.52 -17.01
CA ALA A 8 4.96 -25.23 -15.77
C ALA A 8 5.47 -23.78 -15.72
N LEU A 9 6.02 -23.27 -16.82
CA LEU A 9 6.46 -21.88 -16.93
C LEU A 9 5.28 -20.90 -16.79
N TRP A 10 4.15 -21.22 -17.41
CA TRP A 10 2.92 -20.42 -17.26
C TRP A 10 2.40 -20.43 -15.82
N LEU A 11 2.42 -21.58 -15.13
CA LEU A 11 1.98 -21.69 -13.74
C LEU A 11 2.88 -20.89 -12.79
N LEU A 12 4.19 -20.92 -13.00
CA LEU A 12 5.15 -20.11 -12.23
C LEU A 12 4.91 -18.61 -12.45
N LEU A 13 4.77 -18.18 -13.72
CA LEU A 13 4.47 -16.78 -14.06
C LEU A 13 3.13 -16.28 -13.49
N VAL A 14 2.11 -17.14 -13.41
CA VAL A 14 0.80 -16.77 -12.84
C VAL A 14 0.82 -16.75 -11.32
N ALA A 15 1.64 -17.59 -10.67
CA ALA A 15 1.77 -17.60 -9.22
C ALA A 15 2.36 -16.27 -8.69
N ASP A 16 3.32 -15.69 -9.42
CA ASP A 16 3.89 -14.37 -9.09
C ASP A 16 2.85 -13.24 -9.12
N LEU A 17 1.83 -13.37 -9.97
CA LEU A 17 0.72 -12.40 -10.09
C LEU A 17 -0.30 -12.49 -8.94
N TYR A 18 -0.31 -13.60 -8.20
CA TYR A 18 -1.19 -13.82 -7.04
C TYR A 18 -0.48 -13.55 -5.71
N SER A 19 0.56 -12.71 -5.71
CA SER A 19 1.26 -12.30 -4.51
C SER A 19 0.31 -11.55 -3.57
N CYS A 20 -0.10 -12.22 -2.49
CA CYS A 20 -0.95 -11.66 -1.44
C CYS A 20 -0.07 -10.84 -0.47
N VAL A 21 0.68 -9.87 -1.01
CA VAL A 21 1.55 -9.04 -0.19
C VAL A 21 0.67 -8.14 0.68
N VAL A 22 0.93 -8.20 1.98
CA VAL A 22 0.34 -7.34 2.99
C VAL A 22 1.40 -6.41 3.55
N VAL A 23 0.98 -5.19 3.86
CA VAL A 23 1.77 -4.16 4.52
C VAL A 23 1.31 -4.10 5.98
N ASN A 24 2.26 -4.27 6.90
CA ASN A 24 2.06 -4.26 8.33
C ASN A 24 2.62 -2.98 8.95
N ASP A 25 1.82 -2.36 9.81
CA ASP A 25 2.21 -1.21 10.62
C ASP A 25 1.57 -1.32 12.01
N GLY A 26 2.33 -1.86 12.97
CA GLY A 26 1.84 -2.16 14.31
C GLY A 26 0.69 -3.18 14.26
N ASP A 27 -0.47 -2.78 14.77
CA ASP A 27 -1.70 -3.61 14.80
C ASP A 27 -2.49 -3.58 13.48
N PHE A 28 -2.02 -2.82 12.49
CA PHE A 28 -2.69 -2.67 11.21
C PHE A 28 -2.01 -3.50 10.11
N SER A 29 -2.82 -4.23 9.35
CA SER A 29 -2.37 -4.99 8.18
C SER A 29 -3.28 -4.69 6.99
N PHE A 30 -2.70 -4.26 5.88
CA PHE A 30 -3.45 -3.90 4.67
C PHE A 30 -2.89 -4.57 3.43
N PRO A 31 -3.74 -4.94 2.45
CA PRO A 31 -3.25 -5.41 1.15
C PRO A 31 -2.38 -4.34 0.48
N LEU A 32 -1.26 -4.75 -0.11
CA LEU A 32 -0.35 -3.85 -0.83
C LEU A 32 -1.08 -3.04 -1.92
N ASN A 33 -2.06 -3.66 -2.58
CA ASN A 33 -2.87 -3.00 -3.61
C ASN A 33 -3.70 -1.83 -3.07
N ASP A 34 -4.17 -1.89 -1.82
CA ASP A 34 -4.92 -0.79 -1.22
C ASP A 34 -3.98 0.31 -0.71
N VAL A 35 -2.78 -0.06 -0.23
CA VAL A 35 -1.73 0.92 0.11
C VAL A 35 -1.26 1.69 -1.12
N LYS A 36 -1.13 1.04 -2.29
CA LYS A 36 -0.83 1.73 -3.55
C LYS A 36 -1.91 2.75 -3.94
N LYS A 37 -3.19 2.40 -3.78
CA LYS A 37 -4.31 3.34 -4.04
C LYS A 37 -4.24 4.53 -3.08
N LEU A 38 -4.00 4.27 -1.81
CA LEU A 38 -3.84 5.29 -0.77
C LEU A 38 -2.69 6.26 -1.11
N GLN A 39 -1.52 5.74 -1.47
CA GLN A 39 -0.36 6.55 -1.88
C GLN A 39 -0.66 7.42 -3.11
N LYS A 40 -1.38 6.87 -4.09
CA LYS A 40 -1.81 7.62 -5.27
C LYS A 40 -2.75 8.77 -4.90
N MET A 41 -3.73 8.52 -4.02
CA MET A 41 -4.64 9.56 -3.51
C MET A 41 -3.88 10.68 -2.79
N MET A 42 -2.92 10.32 -1.93
CA MET A 42 -2.08 11.29 -1.22
C MET A 42 -1.15 12.07 -2.16
N SER A 43 -0.61 11.42 -3.20
CA SER A 43 0.31 12.05 -4.15
C SER A 43 -0.38 13.05 -5.10
N VAL A 44 -1.65 12.81 -5.44
CA VAL A 44 -2.45 13.73 -6.27
C VAL A 44 -2.62 15.09 -5.59
N ASN A 45 -2.79 15.11 -4.28
CA ASN A 45 -2.92 16.36 -3.54
C ASN A 45 -1.57 17.09 -3.35
N VAL A 46 -0.45 16.37 -3.40
CA VAL A 46 0.92 16.93 -3.29
C VAL A 46 1.34 17.71 -4.55
N MET A 47 0.68 17.49 -5.69
CA MET A 47 0.99 18.23 -6.93
C MET A 47 0.50 19.69 -6.92
N ASP A 48 -0.33 20.10 -5.95
CA ASP A 48 -0.68 21.51 -5.70
C ASP A 48 0.33 22.13 -4.70
N ASP A 49 1.41 22.67 -5.26
CA ASP A 49 2.21 23.80 -4.75
C ASP A 49 2.61 23.82 -3.25
N SER A 50 3.35 22.82 -2.73
CA SER A 50 4.44 22.99 -1.73
C SER A 50 5.06 21.65 -1.24
N PRO A 51 6.40 21.46 -1.21
CA PRO A 51 6.99 20.11 -1.14
C PRO A 51 6.98 19.44 0.25
N GLN A 52 6.68 20.16 1.34
CA GLN A 52 6.88 19.63 2.71
C GLN A 52 5.81 20.02 3.73
N ARG A 53 5.06 21.10 3.53
CA ARG A 53 4.00 21.54 4.47
C ARG A 53 2.61 20.99 4.15
N ALA A 54 2.33 20.64 2.88
CA ALA A 54 1.03 20.07 2.47
C ALA A 54 0.83 18.65 3.02
N VAL A 55 1.91 17.85 3.05
CA VAL A 55 1.90 16.45 3.53
C VAL A 55 1.39 16.34 4.97
N GLU A 56 1.69 17.32 5.84
CA GLU A 56 1.24 17.28 7.24
C GLU A 56 -0.22 17.74 7.43
N ALA A 57 -0.75 18.64 6.61
CA ALA A 57 -2.17 19.01 6.71
C ALA A 57 -3.10 17.89 6.20
N GLU A 58 -2.59 17.06 5.28
CA GLU A 58 -3.40 16.10 4.54
C GLU A 58 -3.73 14.80 5.24
N TYR A 59 -2.89 14.29 6.14
CA TYR A 59 -3.20 13.01 6.80
C TYR A 59 -4.49 13.07 7.63
N SER A 60 -4.88 14.26 8.13
CA SER A 60 -6.18 14.47 8.78
C SER A 60 -7.34 14.55 7.78
N LEU A 61 -7.08 14.94 6.52
CA LEU A 61 -8.06 14.98 5.43
C LEU A 61 -8.29 13.60 4.78
N VAL A 62 -7.31 12.68 4.88
CA VAL A 62 -7.43 11.30 4.37
C VAL A 62 -8.69 10.62 4.92
N CYS A 63 -8.96 10.78 6.21
CA CYS A 63 -10.16 10.22 6.85
C CYS A 63 -11.47 10.91 6.50
N ALA A 64 -11.41 12.14 6.01
CA ALA A 64 -12.58 12.88 5.52
C ALA A 64 -12.86 12.63 4.02
N ASN A 65 -11.97 11.90 3.34
CA ASN A 65 -12.10 11.59 1.92
C ASN A 65 -13.11 10.43 1.72
N ASN A 66 -14.17 10.68 0.95
CA ASN A 66 -15.20 9.68 0.64
C ASN A 66 -14.67 8.53 -0.23
N ASP A 67 -13.57 8.74 -0.96
CA ASP A 67 -12.94 7.72 -1.80
C ASP A 67 -11.97 6.83 -1.01
N LEU A 68 -11.78 7.07 0.29
CA LEU A 68 -10.89 6.27 1.13
C LEU A 68 -11.37 4.80 1.17
N PRO A 69 -10.51 3.83 0.81
CA PRO A 69 -10.87 2.42 0.89
C PRO A 69 -11.32 2.01 2.30
N GLU A 70 -12.39 1.22 2.38
CA GLU A 70 -13.01 0.87 3.67
C GLU A 70 -12.07 0.19 4.65
N VAL A 71 -11.06 -0.52 4.13
CA VAL A 71 -10.04 -1.19 4.93
C VAL A 71 -9.27 -0.21 5.83
N PHE A 72 -9.16 1.07 5.48
CA PHE A 72 -8.45 2.08 6.28
C PHE A 72 -9.31 2.78 7.33
N LYS A 73 -10.64 2.55 7.34
CA LYS A 73 -11.55 3.14 8.35
C LYS A 73 -11.09 2.87 9.80
N PRO A 74 -10.56 1.69 10.18
CA PRO A 74 -10.05 1.45 11.52
C PRO A 74 -8.86 2.35 11.89
N VAL A 75 -8.02 2.73 10.93
CA VAL A 75 -6.90 3.66 11.15
C VAL A 75 -7.43 5.02 11.58
N CYS A 76 -8.52 5.50 10.96
CA CYS A 76 -9.13 6.79 11.28
C CYS A 76 -9.72 6.88 12.69
N LEU A 77 -10.01 5.74 13.32
CA LEU A 77 -10.45 5.67 14.71
C LEU A 77 -9.28 5.72 15.70
N SER A 78 -8.05 5.52 15.23
CA SER A 78 -6.85 5.57 16.06
C SER A 78 -6.38 7.01 16.28
N PRO A 79 -5.95 7.36 17.52
CA PRO A 79 -5.29 8.64 17.76
C PRO A 79 -3.95 8.77 17.00
N ASP A 80 -3.34 7.65 16.59
CA ASP A 80 -2.10 7.62 15.80
C ASP A 80 -2.33 7.61 14.28
N SER A 81 -3.58 7.78 13.82
CA SER A 81 -3.99 7.74 12.41
C SER A 81 -3.03 8.47 11.46
N ARG A 82 -2.66 9.70 11.84
CA ARG A 82 -1.72 10.55 11.10
C ARG A 82 -0.36 9.89 10.87
N ASN A 83 0.23 9.30 11.90
CA ASN A 83 1.56 8.70 11.78
C ASN A 83 1.50 7.38 11.02
N VAL A 84 0.42 6.60 11.20
CA VAL A 84 0.16 5.38 10.43
C VAL A 84 0.11 5.71 8.92
N PHE A 85 -0.70 6.68 8.53
CA PHE A 85 -0.78 7.11 7.13
C PHE A 85 0.53 7.68 6.61
N LYS A 86 1.28 8.42 7.43
CA LYS A 86 2.61 8.92 7.06
C LYS A 86 3.59 7.79 6.79
N ARG A 87 3.64 6.77 7.64
CA ARG A 87 4.48 5.59 7.43
C ARG A 87 4.07 4.85 6.17
N MET A 88 2.77 4.62 5.97
CA MET A 88 2.25 3.98 4.74
C MET A 88 2.56 4.76 3.47
N ALA A 89 2.55 6.09 3.52
CA ALA A 89 2.90 6.94 2.39
C ALA A 89 4.39 6.85 2.00
N GLN A 90 5.26 6.48 2.95
CA GLN A 90 6.71 6.38 2.76
C GLN A 90 7.18 4.97 2.37
N ILE A 91 6.28 3.96 2.39
CA ILE A 91 6.64 2.58 2.07
C ILE A 91 6.90 2.45 0.56
N PRO A 92 8.07 1.93 0.14
CA PRO A 92 8.35 1.67 -1.27
C PRO A 92 7.57 0.44 -1.75
N THR A 93 6.43 0.67 -2.41
CA THR A 93 5.51 -0.42 -2.79
C THR A 93 6.07 -1.40 -3.81
N ASP A 94 7.01 -0.96 -4.65
CA ASP A 94 7.76 -1.77 -5.60
C ASP A 94 8.69 -2.77 -4.89
N ILE A 95 9.36 -2.32 -3.83
CA ILE A 95 10.19 -3.19 -2.99
C ILE A 95 9.32 -4.19 -2.21
N CYS A 96 8.09 -3.81 -1.88
CA CYS A 96 7.13 -4.72 -1.27
C CYS A 96 6.62 -5.81 -2.20
N GLU A 97 6.56 -5.59 -3.53
CA GLU A 97 6.19 -6.65 -4.48
C GLU A 97 7.18 -7.82 -4.48
N ILE A 98 8.44 -7.53 -4.21
CA ILE A 98 9.52 -8.53 -4.10
C ILE A 98 9.83 -8.90 -2.64
N CYS A 99 9.00 -8.46 -1.69
CA CYS A 99 9.17 -8.74 -0.26
C CYS A 99 10.53 -8.38 0.33
N ALA A 100 11.16 -7.34 -0.21
CA ALA A 100 12.47 -6.87 0.25
C ALA A 100 12.36 -5.69 1.24
N HIS A 101 11.21 -5.53 1.88
CA HIS A 101 10.96 -4.48 2.87
C HIS A 101 10.32 -5.07 4.13
N ALA A 102 10.77 -4.65 5.32
CA ALA A 102 10.37 -5.25 6.60
C ALA A 102 8.89 -5.05 6.96
N ALA A 103 8.25 -4.00 6.41
CA ALA A 103 6.82 -3.79 6.60
C ALA A 103 5.97 -4.74 5.75
N CYS A 104 6.56 -5.53 4.84
CA CYS A 104 5.83 -6.31 3.85
C CYS A 104 5.97 -7.82 4.11
N GLY A 105 4.87 -8.56 4.03
CA GLY A 105 4.80 -10.01 4.23
C GLY A 105 3.69 -10.65 3.39
N GLY A 106 3.45 -11.96 3.53
CA GLY A 106 2.44 -12.68 2.72
C GLY A 106 2.99 -13.28 1.42
N CYS A 107 4.30 -13.23 1.30
CA CYS A 107 5.20 -14.14 0.60
C CYS A 107 5.75 -15.15 1.63
#